data_AF-A0A9P1FMU2-F1
#
_entry.id   AF-A0A9P1FMU2-F1
#
_cell.length_a   1.000
_cell.length_b   1.000
_cell.length_c   1.000
_cell.angle_alpha   90.00
_cell.angle_beta   90.00
_cell.angle_gamma   90.00
#
_symmetry.space_group_name_H-M   'P 1'
#
loop_
_entity.id
_entity.type
_entity.pdbx_description
1 polymer ?
#
loop_
_entity_poly.entity_id
_entity_poly.type
_entity_poly.pdbx_seq_one_letter_code
_entity_poly.pdbx_strand_id
1 'polypeptide(L)'
;MAKKLRKKRLLKSKKTKVSDISHLPGDPLKRQAAEAILQAIDEEGVLLECLPSWHRRFKPKLGRFRKFLQTHPELFHITDIPGDCFVVCRANRTPPSFALKDRRRWRTALKRAWFRYCKEETMPNLEEFKRHLPVEALELGGQTAVPEAVAQEVAKKPRIRRPLRRRKGKS
;
A
#
# COMPACT_ATOMS: atom_id res chain seq x y z
N MET A 1 -20.52 -48.47 -6.89
CA MET A 1 -20.37 -47.65 -8.11
C MET A 1 -21.16 -46.35 -7.94
N ALA A 2 -20.53 -45.22 -7.56
CA ALA A 2 -21.22 -43.93 -7.54
C ALA A 2 -20.24 -42.78 -7.85
N LYS A 3 -20.17 -42.40 -9.14
CA LYS A 3 -19.37 -41.28 -9.63
C LYS A 3 -20.13 -39.97 -9.37
N LYS A 4 -19.75 -39.21 -8.34
CA LYS A 4 -20.29 -37.87 -8.08
C LYS A 4 -19.68 -36.85 -9.06
N LEU A 5 -20.48 -36.39 -10.02
CA LEU A 5 -20.19 -35.28 -10.92
C LEU A 5 -20.02 -33.97 -10.12
N ARG A 6 -18.80 -33.43 -10.07
CA ARG A 6 -18.53 -32.07 -9.59
C ARG A 6 -18.83 -31.06 -10.71
N LYS A 7 -19.95 -30.37 -10.56
CA LYS A 7 -20.44 -29.29 -11.43
C LYS A 7 -19.50 -28.07 -11.30
N LYS A 8 -18.61 -27.88 -12.29
CA LYS A 8 -17.78 -26.67 -12.43
C LYS A 8 -18.69 -25.46 -12.69
N ARG A 9 -18.91 -24.63 -11.66
CA ARG A 9 -19.49 -23.29 -11.83
C ARG A 9 -18.44 -22.37 -12.45
N LEU A 10 -18.53 -22.14 -13.75
CA LEU A 10 -17.88 -21.00 -14.38
C LEU A 10 -18.52 -19.72 -13.82
N LEU A 11 -17.80 -19.03 -12.95
CA LEU A 11 -18.10 -17.65 -12.60
C LEU A 11 -17.84 -16.79 -13.84
N LYS A 12 -18.89 -16.51 -14.61
CA LYS A 12 -18.88 -15.45 -15.61
C LYS A 12 -18.69 -14.12 -14.86
N SER A 13 -17.46 -13.62 -14.86
CA SER A 13 -17.17 -12.28 -14.37
C SER A 13 -17.98 -11.29 -15.20
N LYS A 14 -18.90 -10.59 -14.54
CA LYS A 14 -19.59 -9.45 -15.14
C LYS A 14 -18.52 -8.39 -15.39
N LYS A 15 -18.09 -8.28 -16.66
CA LYS A 15 -17.19 -7.24 -17.15
C LYS A 15 -17.87 -5.90 -16.88
N THR A 16 -17.50 -5.30 -15.76
CA THR A 16 -17.97 -3.97 -15.36
C THR A 16 -17.51 -3.04 -16.47
N LYS A 17 -18.45 -2.30 -17.04
CA LYS A 17 -18.25 -1.35 -18.13
C LYS A 17 -17.18 -0.37 -17.65
N VAL A 18 -15.95 -0.58 -18.11
CA VAL A 18 -14.80 0.27 -17.80
C VAL A 18 -15.20 1.65 -18.27
N SER A 19 -15.32 2.59 -17.34
CA SER A 19 -15.50 4.02 -17.62
C SER A 19 -14.52 4.40 -18.72
N ASP A 20 -15.05 4.81 -19.87
CA ASP A 20 -14.33 5.02 -21.12
C ASP A 20 -13.14 5.98 -20.93
N ILE A 21 -11.95 5.41 -20.74
CA ILE A 21 -10.65 6.12 -20.69
C ILE A 21 -10.42 6.89 -22.02
N SER A 22 -11.18 6.53 -23.04
CA SER A 22 -11.33 7.14 -24.36
C SER A 22 -11.49 8.66 -24.34
N HIS A 23 -12.04 9.24 -23.27
CA HIS A 23 -12.30 10.68 -23.20
C HIS A 23 -11.11 11.51 -22.69
N LEU A 24 -10.00 10.92 -22.24
CA LEU A 24 -8.83 11.68 -21.78
C LEU A 24 -8.12 12.35 -22.98
N PRO A 25 -8.15 13.70 -23.10
CA PRO A 25 -7.57 14.37 -24.25
C PRO A 25 -6.03 14.32 -24.24
N GLY A 26 -5.47 13.75 -25.31
CA GLY A 26 -4.26 14.25 -25.98
C GLY A 26 -2.90 13.66 -25.60
N ASP A 27 -2.71 13.11 -24.41
CA ASP A 27 -1.37 12.68 -23.99
C ASP A 27 -1.31 11.17 -23.68
N PRO A 28 -0.61 10.35 -24.50
CA PRO A 28 -0.52 8.90 -24.28
C PRO A 28 0.06 8.56 -22.89
N LEU A 29 0.87 9.46 -22.32
CA LEU A 29 1.43 9.27 -20.99
C LEU A 29 0.37 9.40 -19.89
N LYS A 30 -0.60 10.32 -20.04
CA LYS A 30 -1.72 10.44 -19.09
C LYS A 30 -2.58 9.18 -19.11
N ARG A 31 -2.85 8.65 -20.30
CA ARG A 31 -3.60 7.40 -20.47
C ARG A 31 -2.86 6.22 -19.81
N GLN A 32 -1.56 6.08 -20.08
CA GLN A 32 -0.75 5.03 -19.47
C GLN A 32 -0.68 5.16 -17.93
N ALA A 33 -0.57 6.39 -17.44
CA ALA A 33 -0.56 6.66 -16.00
C ALA A 33 -1.90 6.30 -15.36
N ALA A 34 -3.03 6.71 -15.96
CA ALA A 34 -4.36 6.39 -15.48
C ALA A 34 -4.63 4.88 -15.48
N GLU A 35 -4.24 4.18 -16.55
CA GLU A 35 -4.36 2.72 -16.67
C GLU A 35 -3.56 1.99 -15.59
N ALA A 36 -2.31 2.40 -15.34
CA ALA A 36 -1.49 1.80 -14.28
C ALA A 36 -2.09 2.01 -12.87
N ILE A 37 -2.70 3.16 -12.61
CA ILE A 37 -3.39 3.43 -11.33
C ILE A 37 -4.63 2.56 -11.22
N LEU A 38 -5.45 2.49 -12.27
CA LEU A 38 -6.66 1.68 -12.26
C LEU A 38 -6.36 0.19 -12.09
N GLN A 39 -5.30 -0.31 -12.73
CA GLN A 39 -4.85 -1.68 -12.54
C GLN A 39 -4.44 -1.96 -11.08
N ALA A 40 -3.65 -1.07 -10.47
CA ALA A 40 -3.26 -1.23 -9.07
C ALA A 40 -4.47 -1.17 -8.12
N ILE A 41 -5.47 -0.32 -8.42
CA ILE A 41 -6.74 -0.28 -7.68
C ILE A 41 -7.56 -1.56 -7.90
N ASP A 42 -7.53 -2.16 -9.08
CA ASP A 42 -8.24 -3.42 -9.36
C ASP A 42 -7.61 -4.61 -8.61
N GLU A 43 -6.29 -4.60 -8.42
CA GLU A 43 -5.54 -5.63 -7.69
C GLU A 43 -5.72 -5.50 -6.16
N GLU A 44 -5.54 -4.31 -5.60
CA GLU A 44 -5.60 -4.10 -4.13
C GLU A 44 -6.99 -3.64 -3.63
N GLY A 45 -7.88 -3.25 -4.54
CA GLY A 45 -9.18 -2.63 -4.23
C GLY A 45 -9.08 -1.13 -3.94
N VAL A 46 -7.97 -0.66 -3.38
CA VAL A 46 -7.67 0.74 -3.04
C VAL A 46 -6.18 1.02 -3.15
N LEU A 47 -5.81 2.27 -3.43
CA LEU A 47 -4.42 2.73 -3.38
C LEU A 47 -4.21 3.60 -2.14
N LEU A 48 -3.32 3.20 -1.23
CA LEU A 48 -3.00 3.97 -0.02
C LEU A 48 -1.83 4.95 -0.20
N GLU A 49 -0.97 4.70 -1.19
CA GLU A 49 0.23 5.47 -1.43
C GLU A 49 0.44 5.69 -2.93
N CYS A 50 1.39 6.57 -3.28
CA CYS A 50 1.76 6.82 -4.66
C CYS A 50 2.41 5.58 -5.29
N LEU A 51 2.08 5.27 -6.55
CA LEU A 51 2.73 4.20 -7.32
C LEU A 51 4.27 4.35 -7.26
N PRO A 52 5.03 3.28 -6.97
CA PRO A 52 6.49 3.35 -6.87
C PRO A 52 7.16 3.89 -8.14
N SER A 53 6.58 3.56 -9.30
CA SER A 53 7.05 3.99 -10.62
C SER A 53 6.71 5.44 -10.96
N TRP A 54 5.80 6.09 -10.21
CA TRP A 54 5.31 7.44 -10.50
C TRP A 54 6.43 8.47 -10.53
N HIS A 55 7.29 8.45 -9.51
CA HIS A 55 8.35 9.44 -9.35
C HIS A 55 9.35 9.46 -10.52
N ARG A 56 9.58 8.30 -11.15
CA ARG A 56 10.52 8.16 -12.26
C ARG A 56 9.85 8.37 -13.62
N ARG A 57 8.65 7.80 -13.82
CA ARG A 57 8.03 7.73 -15.15
C ARG A 57 7.09 8.90 -15.44
N PHE A 58 6.26 9.27 -14.47
CA PHE A 58 5.11 10.14 -14.71
C PHE A 58 5.31 11.53 -14.12
N LYS A 59 5.96 11.64 -12.96
CA LYS A 59 6.17 12.90 -12.25
C LYS A 59 6.82 14.02 -13.08
N PRO A 60 7.85 13.77 -13.93
CA PRO A 60 8.48 14.84 -14.69
C PRO A 60 7.55 15.56 -15.68
N LYS A 61 6.58 14.84 -16.26
CA LYS A 61 5.66 15.37 -17.27
C LYS A 61 4.28 15.69 -16.73
N LEU A 62 3.75 14.85 -15.83
CA LEU A 62 2.39 14.97 -15.27
C LEU A 62 2.35 15.69 -13.91
N GLY A 63 3.49 15.88 -13.26
CA GLY A 63 3.60 16.56 -11.97
C GLY A 63 3.30 15.67 -10.76
N ARG A 64 2.79 16.29 -9.69
CA ARG A 64 2.53 15.60 -8.41
C ARG A 64 1.36 14.62 -8.58
N PHE A 65 1.50 13.42 -8.02
CA PHE A 65 0.50 12.35 -8.11
C PHE A 65 -0.90 12.80 -7.69
N ARG A 66 -1.03 13.42 -6.51
CA ARG A 66 -2.32 13.93 -6.01
C ARG A 66 -2.96 14.95 -6.95
N LYS A 67 -2.16 15.84 -7.57
CA LYS A 67 -2.66 16.84 -8.53
C LYS A 67 -3.20 16.17 -9.79
N PHE A 68 -2.53 15.12 -10.28
CA PHE A 68 -3.02 14.34 -11.42
C PHE A 68 -4.35 13.62 -11.12
N LEU A 69 -4.50 13.05 -9.92
CA LEU A 69 -5.76 12.42 -9.53
C LEU A 69 -6.90 13.45 -9.44
N GLN A 70 -6.62 14.65 -8.90
CA GLN A 70 -7.59 15.75 -8.80
C GLN A 70 -8.04 16.30 -10.16
N THR A 71 -7.23 16.17 -11.20
CA THR A 71 -7.64 16.57 -12.56
C THR A 71 -8.54 15.55 -13.24
N HIS A 72 -8.71 14.36 -12.66
CA HIS A 72 -9.47 13.24 -13.22
C HIS A 72 -10.51 12.67 -12.23
N PRO A 73 -11.41 13.49 -11.66
CA PRO A 73 -12.42 13.03 -10.69
C PRO A 73 -13.41 12.02 -11.29
N GLU A 74 -13.55 11.99 -12.62
CA GLU A 74 -14.36 11.02 -13.36
C GLU A 74 -13.80 9.60 -13.31
N LEU A 75 -12.50 9.45 -13.04
CA LEU A 75 -11.83 8.15 -12.93
C LEU A 75 -11.47 7.80 -11.48
N PHE A 76 -11.15 8.80 -10.67
CA PHE A 76 -10.59 8.61 -9.33
C PHE A 76 -11.40 9.35 -8.27
N HIS A 77 -11.65 8.65 -7.17
CA HIS A 77 -12.15 9.25 -5.93
C HIS A 77 -11.01 9.28 -4.91
N ILE A 78 -10.74 10.46 -4.35
CA ILE A 78 -9.70 10.66 -3.33
C ILE A 78 -10.39 10.91 -1.99
N THR A 79 -10.03 10.13 -0.99
CA THR A 79 -10.49 10.33 0.39
C THR A 79 -9.29 10.67 1.26
N ASP A 80 -9.28 11.86 1.83
CA ASP A 80 -8.21 12.29 2.73
C ASP A 80 -8.34 11.61 4.09
N ILE A 81 -7.23 11.08 4.60
CA ILE A 81 -7.10 10.49 5.93
C ILE A 81 -6.28 11.46 6.79
N PRO A 82 -6.56 11.57 8.11
CA PRO A 82 -5.70 12.33 9.02
C PRO A 82 -4.21 11.95 8.89
N GLY A 83 -3.31 12.94 8.92
CA GLY A 83 -1.86 12.70 8.88
C GLY A 83 -1.25 12.63 7.48
N ASP A 84 -1.68 13.51 6.56
CA ASP A 84 -1.16 13.66 5.19
C ASP A 84 -1.26 12.42 4.29
N CYS A 85 -2.07 11.44 4.70
CA CYS A 85 -2.36 10.24 3.92
C CYS A 85 -3.66 10.43 3.13
N PHE A 86 -3.79 9.76 1.98
CA PHE A 86 -5.04 9.76 1.22
C PHE A 86 -5.23 8.39 0.58
N VAL A 87 -6.48 8.00 0.40
CA VAL A 87 -6.87 6.76 -0.27
C VAL A 87 -7.45 7.09 -1.62
N VAL A 88 -7.03 6.34 -2.63
CA VAL A 88 -7.54 6.47 -3.99
C VAL A 88 -8.37 5.26 -4.32
N CYS A 89 -9.59 5.49 -4.78
CA CYS A 89 -10.52 4.48 -5.26
C CYS A 89 -10.94 4.81 -6.70
N ARG A 90 -11.58 3.85 -7.37
CA ARG A 90 -12.32 4.15 -8.60
C ARG A 90 -13.41 5.19 -8.33
N ALA A 91 -13.69 6.03 -9.32
CA ALA A 91 -14.87 6.89 -9.29
C ALA A 91 -16.13 6.06 -8.99
N ASN A 92 -16.99 6.59 -8.12
CA ASN A 92 -18.22 5.94 -7.64
C ASN A 92 -18.03 4.73 -6.70
N ARG A 93 -16.81 4.41 -6.27
CA ARG A 93 -16.59 3.44 -5.19
C ARG A 93 -16.29 4.15 -3.88
N THR A 94 -17.04 3.77 -2.84
CA THR A 94 -16.70 4.14 -1.47
C THR A 94 -15.48 3.32 -1.03
N PRO A 95 -14.44 3.94 -0.44
CA PRO A 95 -13.35 3.20 0.16
C PRO A 95 -13.89 2.27 1.24
N PRO A 96 -13.36 1.04 1.37
CA PRO A 96 -13.74 0.16 2.45
C PRO A 96 -13.32 0.79 3.78
N SER A 97 -14.15 0.64 4.82
CA SER A 97 -13.94 1.26 6.15
C SER A 97 -12.53 0.98 6.73
N PHE A 98 -11.96 -0.19 6.48
CA PHE A 98 -10.62 -0.53 6.94
C PHE A 98 -9.50 0.31 6.30
N ALA A 99 -9.68 0.80 5.07
CA ALA A 99 -8.70 1.64 4.38
C ALA A 99 -8.61 3.03 5.01
N LEU A 100 -9.71 3.49 5.64
CA LEU A 100 -9.79 4.77 6.34
C LEU A 100 -9.20 4.72 7.75
N LYS A 101 -8.96 3.52 8.30
CA LYS A 101 -8.32 3.36 9.60
C LYS A 101 -6.83 3.65 9.44
N ASP A 102 -6.39 4.75 10.04
CA ASP A 102 -5.03 5.27 9.97
C ASP A 102 -3.99 4.21 10.41
N ARG A 103 -3.37 3.56 9.42
CA ARG A 103 -2.39 2.50 9.67
C ARG A 103 -1.13 3.00 10.38
N ARG A 104 -0.79 4.27 10.19
CA ARG A 104 0.39 4.88 10.82
C ARG A 104 0.11 5.19 12.29
N ARG A 105 -1.14 5.54 12.62
CA ARG A 105 -1.56 5.68 14.02
C ARG A 105 -1.49 4.39 14.80
N TRP A 106 -1.96 3.25 14.27
CA TRP A 106 -1.88 2.00 15.05
C TRP A 106 -0.43 1.61 15.33
N ARG A 107 0.48 1.73 14.36
CA ARG A 107 1.89 1.38 14.58
C ARG A 107 2.53 2.28 15.64
N THR A 108 2.21 3.58 15.60
CA THR A 108 2.72 4.54 16.59
C THR A 108 2.10 4.32 17.97
N ALA A 109 0.79 4.06 18.02
CA ALA A 109 0.07 3.72 19.24
C ALA A 109 0.60 2.42 19.85
N LEU A 110 0.85 1.39 19.03
CA LEU A 110 1.40 0.11 19.46
C LEU A 110 2.82 0.27 20.01
N LYS A 111 3.67 1.04 19.33
CA LYS A 111 5.00 1.38 19.86
C LYS A 111 4.92 2.10 21.20
N ARG A 112 4.03 3.09 21.34
CA ARG A 112 3.83 3.83 22.59
C ARG A 112 3.31 2.93 23.71
N ALA A 113 2.35 2.05 23.40
CA ALA A 113 1.82 1.07 24.35
C ALA A 113 2.92 0.09 24.80
N TRP A 114 3.71 -0.43 23.86
CA TRP A 114 4.87 -1.29 24.15
C TRP A 114 5.89 -0.59 25.03
N PHE A 115 6.27 0.66 24.73
CA PHE A 115 7.22 1.40 25.55
C PHE A 115 6.70 1.70 26.96
N ARG A 116 5.39 1.91 27.12
CA ARG A 116 4.78 2.06 28.46
C ARG A 116 4.83 0.74 29.22
N TYR A 117 4.47 -0.36 28.58
CA TYR A 117 4.56 -1.70 29.14
C TYR A 117 5.99 -2.02 29.61
N CYS A 118 7.01 -1.76 28.77
CA CYS A 118 8.41 -1.94 29.17
C CYS A 118 8.88 -1.02 30.29
N LYS A 119 8.17 0.09 30.56
CA LYS A 119 8.52 1.01 31.64
C LYS A 119 7.96 0.55 32.98
N GLU A 120 6.79 -0.09 32.95
CA GLU A 120 6.08 -0.58 34.14
C GLU A 120 6.57 -1.97 34.55
N GLU A 121 6.92 -2.81 33.58
CA GLU A 121 7.33 -4.19 33.83
C GLU A 121 8.86 -4.36 33.91
N THR A 122 9.34 -5.03 34.95
CA THR A 122 10.78 -5.29 35.16
C THR A 122 11.36 -6.25 34.12
N MET A 123 10.53 -7.15 33.57
CA MET A 123 10.88 -8.09 32.51
C MET A 123 9.78 -8.14 31.44
N PRO A 124 9.81 -7.25 30.43
CA PRO A 124 8.74 -7.16 29.44
C PRO A 124 8.63 -8.43 28.60
N ASN A 125 7.52 -9.15 28.75
CA ASN A 125 7.18 -10.32 27.94
C ASN A 125 6.31 -9.93 26.73
N LEU A 126 6.79 -10.23 25.52
CA LEU A 126 6.09 -9.92 24.28
C LEU A 126 4.80 -10.72 24.11
N GLU A 127 4.77 -11.99 24.51
CA GLU A 127 3.60 -12.85 24.34
C GLU A 127 2.46 -12.45 25.27
N GLU A 128 2.81 -12.01 26.47
CA GLU A 128 1.86 -11.45 27.42
C GLU A 128 1.29 -10.12 26.91
N PHE A 129 2.13 -9.21 26.42
CA PHE A 129 1.67 -7.98 25.80
C PHE A 129 0.72 -8.24 24.61
N LYS A 130 1.01 -9.24 23.77
CA LYS A 130 0.12 -9.63 22.65
C LYS A 130 -1.26 -10.10 23.13
N ARG A 131 -1.35 -10.78 24.28
CA ARG A 131 -2.65 -11.22 24.85
C ARG A 131 -3.54 -10.06 25.25
N HIS A 132 -2.96 -8.90 25.55
CA HIS A 132 -3.70 -7.69 25.89
C HIS A 132 -4.14 -6.85 24.69
N LEU A 133 -3.71 -7.22 23.47
CA LEU A 133 -4.15 -6.52 22.27
C LEU A 133 -5.58 -6.99 21.88
N PRO A 134 -6.44 -6.08 21.40
CA PRO A 134 -7.77 -6.47 20.92
C PRO A 134 -7.63 -7.47 19.76
N VAL A 135 -8.47 -8.51 19.75
CA VAL A 135 -8.45 -9.62 18.78
C VAL A 135 -8.47 -9.10 17.33
N GLU A 136 -9.22 -8.03 17.09
CA GLU A 136 -9.32 -7.35 15.79
C GLU A 136 -7.97 -6.85 15.26
N ALA A 137 -7.05 -6.46 16.15
CA ALA A 137 -5.72 -5.99 15.77
C ALA A 137 -4.77 -7.15 15.41
N LEU A 138 -4.97 -8.32 16.02
CA LEU A 138 -4.21 -9.53 15.73
C LEU A 138 -4.55 -10.09 14.34
N GLU A 139 -5.83 -10.07 13.96
CA GLU A 139 -6.28 -10.58 12.66
C GLU A 139 -5.84 -9.70 11.48
N LEU A 140 -5.84 -8.37 11.65
CA LEU A 140 -5.42 -7.43 10.60
C LEU A 140 -3.91 -7.40 10.37
N GLY A 141 -3.11 -7.82 11.36
CA GLY A 141 -1.65 -7.87 11.29
C GLY A 141 -1.06 -9.19 10.80
N GLY A 142 -1.86 -10.27 10.76
CA GLY A 142 -1.38 -11.63 10.45
C GLY A 142 -1.38 -12.04 8.98
N GLN A 143 -2.05 -11.29 8.08
CA GLN A 143 -2.15 -11.68 6.66
C GLN A 143 -1.04 -11.14 5.76
N THR A 144 -0.03 -10.44 6.29
CA THR A 144 1.27 -10.44 5.60
C THR A 144 1.89 -11.83 5.81
N ALA A 145 1.36 -12.81 5.09
CA ALA A 145 2.10 -13.99 4.69
C ALA A 145 3.28 -13.46 3.86
N VAL A 146 4.33 -13.02 4.54
CA VAL A 146 5.66 -12.97 3.94
C VAL A 146 5.94 -14.44 3.68
N PRO A 147 5.95 -14.91 2.42
CA PRO A 147 6.36 -16.27 2.16
C PRO A 147 7.74 -16.43 2.78
N GLU A 148 7.84 -17.40 3.68
CA GLU A 148 9.06 -17.87 4.37
C GLU A 148 10.09 -18.46 3.39
N ALA A 149 10.07 -18.02 2.13
CA ALA A 149 10.97 -18.42 1.06
C ALA A 149 12.03 -17.35 0.75
N VAL A 150 11.95 -16.13 1.32
CA VAL A 150 12.89 -15.04 0.99
C VAL A 150 13.90 -14.74 2.11
N ALA A 151 13.83 -15.44 3.26
CA ALA A 151 14.74 -15.20 4.39
C ALA A 151 16.17 -15.74 4.18
N GLN A 152 16.46 -16.50 3.12
CA GLN A 152 17.78 -17.13 2.94
C GLN A 152 18.74 -16.45 1.93
N GLU A 153 18.37 -15.35 1.27
CA GLU A 153 19.23 -14.75 0.22
C GLU A 153 19.83 -13.36 0.53
N VAL A 154 20.02 -13.00 1.81
CA VAL A 154 20.67 -11.71 2.19
C VAL A 154 22.08 -11.89 2.76
N ALA A 155 22.75 -13.02 2.51
CA ALA A 155 24.09 -13.31 3.04
C ALA A 155 25.28 -12.85 2.15
N LYS A 156 25.07 -12.26 0.95
CA LYS A 156 26.19 -11.91 0.06
C LYS A 156 26.05 -10.53 -0.60
N LYS A 157 26.07 -9.45 0.20
CA LYS A 157 26.40 -8.11 -0.35
C LYS A 157 27.80 -7.69 0.10
N PRO A 158 28.78 -7.58 -0.82
CA PRO A 158 30.09 -7.06 -0.47
C PRO A 158 29.95 -5.62 0.03
N ARG A 159 30.50 -5.35 1.21
CA ARG A 159 30.67 -4.01 1.76
C ARG A 159 31.52 -3.19 0.80
N ILE A 160 30.88 -2.38 -0.05
CA ILE A 160 31.56 -1.34 -0.81
C ILE A 160 32.07 -0.32 0.23
N ARG A 161 33.38 -0.35 0.50
CA ARG A 161 34.05 0.64 1.34
C ARG A 161 33.91 2.00 0.67
N ARG A 162 33.10 2.88 1.27
CA ARG A 162 33.04 4.29 0.84
C ARG A 162 34.41 4.93 1.08
N PRO A 163 35.04 5.54 0.06
CA PRO A 163 36.29 6.25 0.23
C PRO A 163 36.09 7.45 1.17
N LEU A 164 36.97 7.56 2.17
CA LEU A 164 37.02 8.64 3.12
C LEU A 164 37.27 9.96 2.36
N ARG A 165 36.26 10.83 2.25
CA ARG A 165 36.45 12.18 1.71
C ARG A 165 37.35 12.96 2.68
N ARG A 166 38.62 13.10 2.31
CA ARG A 166 39.56 14.07 2.89
C ARG A 166 38.93 15.47 2.83
N ARG A 167 38.59 16.04 3.98
CA ARG A 167 38.33 17.47 4.14
C ARG A 167 39.63 18.20 3.81
N LYS A 168 39.70 18.90 2.67
CA LYS A 168 40.71 19.93 2.45
C LYS A 168 40.33 21.13 3.32
N GLY A 169 41.19 21.46 4.27
CA GLY A 169 41.13 22.72 5.02
C GLY A 169 41.32 23.88 4.04
N LYS A 170 40.48 24.90 4.16
CA LYS A 170 40.74 26.22 3.61
C LYS A 170 41.59 26.96 4.65
N SER A 171 42.82 27.28 4.28
CA SER A 171 43.53 28.44 4.84
C SER A 171 42.90 29.72 4.33
#